data_AF-A0A7X2S6B5-F1
#
_entry.id   AF-A0A7X2S6B5-F1
#
_cell.length_a   1.000
_cell.length_b   1.000
_cell.length_c   1.000
_cell.angle_alpha   90.00
_cell.angle_beta   90.00
_cell.angle_gamma   90.00
#
_symmetry.space_group_name_H-M   'P 1'
#
loop_
_entity.id
_entity.type
_entity.pdbx_description
1 polymer ?
#
loop_
_entity_poly.entity_id
_entity_poly.type
_entity_poly.pdbx_seq_one_letter_code
_entity_poly.pdbx_strand_id
1 'polypeptide(L)'
;MKQRQDAWSEENDLLLAETVLRHVREGSTQLNAFEEVGDKLNRTSAACGFRWNAVVRHQYEKALQLAKKQRKQKMRATGKGQPAKKKLLYAPPETAAPQQIKEEEPVDVQTYEPAIMVYSAPEEQPEFDDLEGVSYSSLKQPAAPAPELTMDQIIAFLETYESRATHSTALKQENIRLKRELDDLARRNEDLELKIAKMEEDSDTIQEDYETLMKIMNRARKLTLFDEEDRTSPKFKMDRNGNLEKVAE
;
A
#
# COMPACT_ATOMS: atom_id res chain seq x y z
N MET A 1 0.13 -30.70 36.78
CA MET A 1 0.56 -30.62 35.35
C MET A 1 0.27 -29.21 34.85
N LYS A 2 1.26 -28.48 34.33
CA LYS A 2 1.07 -27.16 33.70
C LYS A 2 0.45 -27.40 32.32
N GLN A 3 -0.85 -27.13 32.16
CA GLN A 3 -1.51 -27.19 30.85
C GLN A 3 -0.81 -26.21 29.89
N ARG A 4 -0.38 -26.71 28.72
CA ARG A 4 0.18 -25.86 27.68
C ARG A 4 -0.93 -25.06 27.03
N GLN A 5 -0.80 -23.74 27.05
CA GLN A 5 -1.67 -22.78 26.36
C GLN A 5 -1.19 -22.58 24.91
N ASP A 6 -0.93 -23.67 24.18
CA ASP A 6 -0.24 -23.61 22.88
C ASP A 6 -1.12 -23.06 21.73
N ALA A 7 -2.45 -23.07 21.88
CA ALA A 7 -3.34 -22.56 20.85
C ALA A 7 -3.51 -21.03 20.96
N TRP A 8 -3.35 -20.32 19.85
CA TRP A 8 -3.81 -18.94 19.70
C TRP A 8 -5.29 -18.96 19.27
N SER A 9 -6.15 -18.23 19.98
CA SER A 9 -7.54 -18.01 19.56
C SER A 9 -7.64 -16.80 18.62
N GLU A 10 -8.73 -16.74 17.86
CA GLU A 10 -9.04 -15.57 17.03
C GLU A 10 -9.21 -14.29 17.87
N GLU A 11 -9.77 -14.40 19.09
CA GLU A 11 -9.87 -13.29 20.03
C GLU A 11 -8.50 -12.75 20.46
N ASN A 12 -7.52 -13.64 20.68
CA ASN A 12 -6.15 -13.24 20.99
C ASN A 12 -5.49 -12.50 19.80
N ASP A 13 -5.76 -12.96 18.58
CA ASP A 13 -5.27 -12.32 17.36
C ASP A 13 -5.92 -10.96 17.12
N LEU A 14 -7.22 -10.83 17.40
CA LEU A 14 -7.96 -9.58 17.32
C LEU A 14 -7.42 -8.55 18.32
N LEU A 15 -7.21 -8.96 19.58
CA LEU A 15 -6.61 -8.10 20.61
C LEU A 15 -5.20 -7.64 20.22
N LEU A 16 -4.39 -8.56 19.67
CA LEU A 16 -3.06 -8.26 19.18
C LEU A 16 -3.11 -7.24 18.02
N ALA A 17 -4.00 -7.45 17.06
CA ALA A 17 -4.16 -6.56 15.92
C ALA A 17 -4.62 -5.16 16.30
N GLU A 18 -5.66 -5.05 17.13
CA GLU A 18 -6.19 -3.78 17.62
C GLU A 18 -5.10 -2.97 18.33
N THR A 19 -4.38 -3.61 19.24
CA THR A 19 -3.34 -2.97 20.03
C THR A 19 -2.17 -2.50 19.16
N VAL A 20 -1.70 -3.34 18.23
CA VAL A 20 -0.62 -2.95 17.30
C VAL A 20 -1.04 -1.79 16.40
N LEU A 21 -2.25 -1.83 15.84
CA LEU A 21 -2.75 -0.75 14.98
C LEU A 21 -2.95 0.56 15.76
N ARG A 22 -3.37 0.50 17.02
CA ARG A 22 -3.43 1.66 17.93
C ARG A 22 -2.04 2.28 18.13
N HIS A 23 -1.03 1.50 18.52
CA HIS A 23 0.33 2.01 18.70
C HIS A 23 0.91 2.61 17.41
N VAL A 24 0.60 2.03 16.25
CA VAL A 24 1.03 2.58 14.94
C VAL A 24 0.38 3.93 14.66
N ARG A 25 -0.92 4.10 14.93
CA ARG A 25 -1.63 5.39 14.76
C ARG A 25 -1.12 6.46 15.72
N GLU A 26 -0.85 6.08 16.96
CA GLU A 26 -0.35 6.96 18.01
C GLU A 26 1.13 7.32 17.83
N GLY A 27 1.85 6.53 17.04
CA GLY A 27 3.26 6.74 16.72
C GLY A 27 4.24 6.13 17.71
N SER A 28 3.75 5.21 18.55
CA SER A 28 4.56 4.32 19.38
C SER A 28 5.16 3.19 18.55
N THR A 29 6.07 2.41 19.15
CA THR A 29 6.68 1.22 18.55
C THR A 29 5.78 -0.02 18.65
N GLN A 30 5.98 -0.98 17.75
CA GLN A 30 5.33 -2.29 17.83
C GLN A 30 5.81 -3.12 19.03
N LEU A 31 7.05 -2.92 19.48
CA LEU A 31 7.58 -3.59 20.67
C LEU A 31 6.76 -3.25 21.92
N ASN A 32 6.42 -1.98 22.12
CA ASN A 32 5.55 -1.57 23.23
C ASN A 32 4.15 -2.19 23.12
N ALA A 33 3.63 -2.34 21.90
CA ALA A 33 2.35 -3.01 21.68
C ALA A 33 2.43 -4.52 22.02
N PHE A 34 3.54 -5.18 21.71
CA PHE A 34 3.74 -6.60 22.03
C PHE A 34 3.92 -6.85 23.52
N GLU A 35 4.57 -5.94 24.25
CA GLU A 35 4.65 -5.98 25.71
C GLU A 35 3.27 -5.85 26.33
N GLU A 36 2.48 -4.85 25.91
CA GLU A 36 1.14 -4.64 26.44
C GLU A 36 0.20 -5.85 26.20
N VAL A 37 0.25 -6.44 25.01
CA VAL A 37 -0.57 -7.63 24.69
C VAL A 37 -0.03 -8.88 25.40
N GLY A 38 1.29 -8.99 25.55
CA GLY A 38 1.92 -10.07 26.28
C GLY A 38 1.44 -10.13 27.73
N ASP A 39 1.41 -8.99 28.42
CA ASP A 39 0.92 -8.89 29.79
C ASP A 39 -0.57 -9.27 29.89
N LYS A 40 -1.40 -8.82 28.94
CA LYS A 40 -2.84 -9.15 28.91
C LYS A 40 -3.11 -10.63 28.65
N LEU A 41 -2.36 -11.25 27.75
CA LEU A 41 -2.54 -12.67 27.37
C LEU A 41 -1.71 -13.63 28.23
N ASN A 42 -0.97 -13.12 29.23
CA ASN A 42 0.01 -13.88 30.01
C ASN A 42 1.02 -14.64 29.11
N ARG A 43 1.50 -13.99 28.05
CA ARG A 43 2.49 -14.52 27.08
C ARG A 43 3.69 -13.58 26.99
N THR A 44 4.80 -14.08 26.44
CA THR A 44 5.98 -13.23 26.22
C THR A 44 5.77 -12.29 25.03
N SER A 45 6.32 -11.07 25.11
CA SER A 45 6.27 -10.09 24.01
C SER A 45 6.87 -10.66 22.72
N ALA A 46 7.88 -11.53 22.84
CA ALA A 46 8.44 -12.27 21.71
C ALA A 46 7.41 -13.19 21.04
N ALA A 47 6.61 -13.94 21.81
CA ALA A 47 5.57 -14.81 21.28
C ALA A 47 4.49 -14.02 20.52
N CYS A 48 4.08 -12.85 21.05
CA CYS A 48 3.18 -11.92 20.37
C CYS A 48 3.78 -11.42 19.06
N GLY A 49 5.08 -11.09 19.05
CA GLY A 49 5.80 -10.70 17.83
C GLY A 49 5.85 -11.79 16.76
N PHE A 50 6.11 -13.05 17.15
CA PHE A 50 6.09 -14.18 16.22
C PHE A 50 4.70 -14.42 15.65
N ARG A 51 3.65 -14.40 16.48
CA ARG A 51 2.26 -14.56 16.01
C ARG A 51 1.85 -13.44 15.05
N TRP A 52 2.22 -12.21 15.38
CA TRP A 52 2.00 -11.05 14.52
C TRP A 52 2.63 -11.25 13.14
N ASN A 53 3.93 -11.56 13.08
CA ASN A 53 4.65 -11.68 11.82
C ASN A 53 4.23 -12.90 10.99
N ALA A 54 3.85 -14.00 11.62
CA ALA A 54 3.52 -15.24 10.92
C ALA A 54 2.10 -15.28 10.35
N VAL A 55 1.11 -14.68 11.03
CA VAL A 55 -0.30 -14.86 10.69
C VAL A 55 -1.06 -13.53 10.67
N VAL A 56 -1.07 -12.82 11.79
CA VAL A 56 -1.99 -11.69 11.98
C VAL A 56 -1.66 -10.53 11.05
N ARG A 57 -0.39 -10.22 10.80
CA ARG A 57 0.01 -9.12 9.92
C ARG A 57 -0.57 -9.25 8.52
N HIS A 58 -0.58 -10.45 7.96
CA HIS A 58 -1.09 -10.68 6.60
C HIS A 58 -2.59 -10.34 6.49
N GLN A 59 -3.37 -10.65 7.52
CA GLN A 59 -4.80 -10.35 7.55
C GLN A 59 -5.10 -8.85 7.70
N TYR A 60 -4.22 -8.12 8.42
CA TYR A 60 -4.43 -6.71 8.75
C TYR A 60 -3.52 -5.73 7.96
N GLU A 61 -2.91 -6.15 6.85
CA GLU A 61 -1.96 -5.32 6.09
C GLU A 61 -2.61 -4.02 5.57
N LYS A 62 -3.84 -4.10 5.06
CA LYS A 62 -4.61 -2.91 4.62
C LYS A 62 -4.85 -1.93 5.78
N ALA A 63 -5.25 -2.45 6.94
CA ALA A 63 -5.46 -1.64 8.15
C ALA A 63 -4.15 -1.01 8.66
N LEU A 64 -3.02 -1.74 8.53
CA LEU A 64 -1.70 -1.26 8.89
C LEU A 64 -1.24 -0.09 8.00
N GLN A 65 -1.51 -0.17 6.69
CA GLN A 65 -1.24 0.93 5.76
C GLN A 65 -2.07 2.18 6.10
N LEU A 66 -3.36 1.99 6.39
CA LEU A 66 -4.24 3.08 6.80
C LEU A 66 -3.76 3.72 8.11
N ALA A 67 -3.39 2.92 9.10
CA ALA A 67 -2.84 3.39 10.37
C ALA A 67 -1.55 4.20 10.18
N LYS A 68 -0.65 3.78 9.29
CA LYS A 68 0.57 4.53 8.94
C LYS A 68 0.25 5.85 8.25
N LYS A 69 -0.72 5.88 7.33
CA LYS A 69 -1.19 7.11 6.65
C LYS A 69 -1.76 8.09 7.68
N GLN A 70 -2.59 7.62 8.60
CA GLN A 70 -3.15 8.41 9.71
C GLN A 70 -2.05 8.99 10.61
N ARG A 71 -1.06 8.19 11.02
CA ARG A 71 0.09 8.68 11.80
C ARG A 71 0.82 9.81 11.06
N LYS A 72 1.10 9.63 9.77
CA LYS A 72 1.79 10.63 8.94
C LYS A 72 0.99 11.92 8.84
N GLN A 73 -0.32 11.84 8.65
CA GLN A 73 -1.21 13.00 8.62
C GLN A 73 -1.27 13.70 9.98
N LYS A 74 -1.40 12.93 11.08
CA LYS A 74 -1.39 13.46 12.45
C LYS A 74 -0.06 14.16 12.78
N MET A 75 1.07 13.57 12.40
CA MET A 75 2.39 14.18 12.59
C MET A 75 2.58 15.49 11.80
N ARG A 76 1.99 15.60 10.60
CA ARG A 76 1.98 16.85 9.81
C ARG A 76 1.10 17.92 10.47
N ALA A 77 -0.10 17.56 10.93
CA ALA A 77 -1.01 18.49 11.60
C ALA A 77 -0.47 19.00 12.96
N THR A 78 0.27 18.18 13.69
CA THR A 78 0.78 18.52 15.04
C THR A 78 2.12 19.27 14.99
N GLY A 79 2.63 19.67 13.82
CA GLY A 79 3.87 20.45 13.67
C GLY A 79 5.19 19.74 14.05
N LYS A 80 5.13 18.50 14.56
CA LYS A 80 6.28 17.66 14.93
C LYS A 80 6.88 16.88 13.74
N GLY A 81 6.46 17.20 12.52
CA GLY A 81 6.72 16.44 11.30
C GLY A 81 7.98 16.82 10.50
N GLN A 82 8.98 17.49 11.09
CA GLN A 82 10.29 17.56 10.44
C GLN A 82 11.01 16.22 10.66
N PRO A 83 11.47 15.51 9.61
CA PRO A 83 12.35 14.38 9.82
C PRO A 83 13.60 14.93 10.50
N ALA A 84 13.89 14.46 11.71
CA ALA A 84 15.17 14.68 12.35
C ALA A 84 16.24 14.28 11.32
N LYS A 85 16.84 15.29 10.65
CA LYS A 85 17.92 15.09 9.71
C LYS A 85 19.01 14.40 10.52
N LYS A 86 19.20 13.11 10.28
CA LYS A 86 20.35 12.37 10.78
C LYS A 86 21.54 13.15 10.25
N LYS A 87 22.23 13.89 11.13
CA LYS A 87 23.36 14.72 10.76
C LYS A 87 24.44 13.75 10.28
N LEU A 88 24.57 13.58 8.96
CA LEU A 88 25.68 12.86 8.37
C LEU A 88 26.94 13.62 8.80
N LEU A 89 27.78 12.98 9.62
CA LEU A 89 28.96 13.59 10.23
C LEU A 89 30.06 13.91 9.21
N TYR A 90 29.88 13.50 7.95
CA TYR A 90 30.86 13.67 6.89
C TYR A 90 30.17 14.09 5.58
N ALA A 91 30.62 15.22 5.05
CA ALA A 91 30.27 15.72 3.72
C ALA A 91 31.58 15.80 2.91
N PRO A 92 31.70 15.11 1.77
CA PRO A 92 32.82 15.27 0.85
C PRO A 92 32.84 16.71 0.27
N PRO A 93 34.04 17.27 -0.03
CA PRO A 93 34.18 18.67 -0.43
C PRO A 93 33.49 18.97 -1.76
N GLU A 94 32.81 20.11 -1.74
CA GLU A 94 31.96 20.68 -2.79
C GLU A 94 32.75 20.97 -4.08
N THR A 95 32.22 20.51 -5.22
CA THR A 95 32.53 21.12 -6.51
C THR A 95 31.25 21.67 -7.14
N ALA A 96 31.26 23.01 -7.25
CA ALA A 96 30.51 23.88 -8.15
C ALA A 96 28.97 23.89 -8.07
N ALA A 97 28.45 24.96 -7.46
CA ALA A 97 27.10 25.49 -7.72
C ALA A 97 27.00 26.03 -9.16
N PRO A 98 25.82 25.93 -9.80
CA PRO A 98 24.86 27.05 -9.87
C PRO A 98 23.40 26.55 -9.78
N GLN A 99 22.31 27.28 -9.50
CA GLN A 99 21.95 28.66 -9.21
C GLN A 99 20.51 28.61 -8.63
N GLN A 100 20.09 29.64 -7.90
CA GLN A 100 18.74 29.77 -7.35
C GLN A 100 17.70 30.02 -8.46
N ILE A 101 16.57 29.30 -8.42
CA ILE A 101 15.34 29.65 -9.16
C ILE A 101 14.18 29.76 -8.17
N LYS A 102 13.41 30.83 -8.40
CA LYS A 102 12.35 31.45 -7.59
C LYS A 102 11.10 30.58 -7.45
N GLU A 103 10.33 30.90 -6.40
CA GLU A 103 8.94 30.49 -6.20
C GLU A 103 8.07 30.90 -7.41
N GLU A 104 7.37 29.93 -8.00
CA GLU A 104 6.19 30.14 -8.83
C GLU A 104 5.08 29.13 -8.46
N GLU A 105 3.84 29.61 -8.63
CA GLU A 105 2.50 29.06 -8.37
C GLU A 105 2.23 27.62 -8.90
N PRO A 106 1.13 26.96 -8.46
CA PRO A 106 0.96 25.51 -8.59
C PRO A 106 0.66 25.10 -10.04
N VAL A 107 1.50 24.23 -10.58
CA VAL A 107 1.33 23.67 -11.92
C VAL A 107 0.54 22.36 -11.86
N ASP A 108 -0.42 22.30 -12.78
CA ASP A 108 -1.39 21.28 -13.14
C ASP A 108 -0.92 19.81 -13.05
N VAL A 109 -1.87 18.95 -12.67
CA VAL A 109 -1.70 17.50 -12.52
C VAL A 109 -1.62 16.87 -13.91
N GLN A 110 -0.40 16.56 -14.36
CA GLN A 110 -0.19 15.71 -15.53
C GLN A 110 0.15 14.28 -15.10
N THR A 111 -0.76 13.39 -15.45
CA THR A 111 -0.68 11.92 -15.43
C THR A 111 0.72 11.44 -15.78
N TYR A 112 1.39 10.78 -14.84
CA TYR A 112 2.60 10.03 -15.13
C TYR A 112 2.19 8.70 -15.78
N GLU A 113 2.15 8.67 -17.11
CA GLU A 113 2.27 7.40 -17.83
C GLU A 113 3.71 6.89 -17.64
N PRO A 114 3.92 5.68 -17.11
CA PRO A 114 5.24 5.09 -17.14
C PRO A 114 5.58 4.79 -18.60
N ALA A 115 6.59 5.47 -19.13
CA ALA A 115 7.23 5.09 -20.38
C ALA A 115 7.80 3.68 -20.22
N ILE A 116 7.04 2.66 -20.65
CA ILE A 116 7.56 1.33 -20.89
C ILE A 116 8.52 1.50 -22.08
N MET A 117 9.82 1.67 -21.81
CA MET A 117 10.82 1.42 -22.83
C MET A 117 10.78 -0.06 -23.16
N VAL A 118 10.00 -0.40 -24.20
CA VAL A 118 10.10 -1.67 -24.91
C VAL A 118 11.49 -1.68 -25.52
N TYR A 119 12.45 -2.25 -24.80
CA TYR A 119 13.75 -2.55 -25.36
C TYR A 119 13.59 -3.77 -26.26
N SER A 120 13.12 -3.56 -27.48
CA SER A 120 13.29 -4.49 -28.59
C SER A 120 14.77 -4.46 -28.97
N ALA A 121 15.54 -5.37 -28.38
CA ALA A 121 16.91 -5.64 -28.79
C ALA A 121 16.91 -6.02 -30.28
N PRO A 122 17.66 -5.33 -31.15
CA PRO A 122 17.84 -5.76 -32.53
C PRO A 122 18.60 -7.08 -32.52
N GLU A 123 17.97 -8.12 -33.06
CA GLU A 123 18.59 -9.41 -33.36
C GLU A 123 19.39 -9.25 -34.65
N GLU A 124 20.54 -8.56 -34.58
CA GLU A 124 21.54 -8.57 -35.65
C GLU A 124 22.70 -9.47 -35.25
N GLN A 125 22.70 -10.68 -35.80
CA GLN A 125 23.92 -11.49 -35.87
C GLN A 125 24.88 -10.77 -36.82
N PRO A 126 26.12 -10.44 -36.42
CA PRO A 126 27.08 -9.91 -37.37
C PRO A 126 27.46 -11.01 -38.36
N GLU A 127 27.04 -10.85 -39.61
CA GLU A 127 27.64 -11.51 -40.77
C GLU A 127 29.12 -11.09 -40.83
N PHE A 128 30.01 -12.07 -40.66
CA PHE A 128 31.45 -11.88 -40.76
C PHE A 128 31.80 -11.91 -42.25
N ASP A 129 31.89 -10.73 -42.87
CA ASP A 129 32.39 -10.57 -44.23
C ASP A 129 33.92 -10.45 -44.22
N ASP A 130 34.56 -11.15 -45.14
CA ASP A 130 36.01 -11.33 -45.25
C ASP A 130 36.75 -9.98 -45.40
N LEU A 131 37.59 -9.65 -44.41
CA LEU A 131 38.58 -8.57 -44.52
C LEU A 131 39.99 -9.17 -44.51
N GLU A 132 40.37 -9.76 -45.63
CA GLU A 132 41.77 -9.90 -46.00
C GLU A 132 42.42 -8.51 -46.11
N GLY A 133 43.53 -8.30 -45.40
CA GLY A 133 44.53 -7.32 -45.85
C GLY A 133 44.80 -6.07 -45.00
N VAL A 134 44.71 -6.12 -43.66
CA VAL A 134 45.28 -5.05 -42.83
C VAL A 134 46.38 -5.57 -41.91
N SER A 135 47.63 -5.41 -42.36
CA SER A 135 48.83 -5.69 -41.58
C SER A 135 49.11 -4.53 -40.61
N TYR A 136 48.86 -4.77 -39.32
CA TYR A 136 49.34 -3.88 -38.25
C TYR A 136 50.67 -4.43 -37.73
N SER A 137 51.75 -3.81 -38.19
CA SER A 137 53.08 -4.06 -37.64
C SER A 137 53.12 -3.59 -36.19
N SER A 138 53.19 -4.56 -35.29
CA SER A 138 53.16 -4.41 -33.83
C SER A 138 54.43 -3.72 -33.31
N LEU A 139 54.28 -2.62 -32.58
CA LEU A 139 55.36 -1.99 -31.82
C LEU A 139 55.75 -2.89 -30.64
N LYS A 140 56.97 -3.42 -30.72
CA LYS A 140 57.56 -4.39 -29.81
C LYS A 140 57.96 -3.73 -28.48
N GLN A 141 57.18 -3.94 -27.42
CA GLN A 141 57.65 -3.83 -26.02
C GLN A 141 58.12 -5.20 -25.53
N PRO A 142 59.16 -5.29 -24.68
CA PRO A 142 59.62 -6.56 -24.14
C PRO A 142 58.56 -7.14 -23.18
N ALA A 143 57.92 -8.23 -23.62
CA ALA A 143 56.94 -8.97 -22.86
C ALA A 143 57.59 -9.63 -21.64
N ALA A 144 57.02 -9.38 -20.46
CA ALA A 144 57.17 -10.30 -19.33
C ALA A 144 56.72 -11.71 -19.76
N PRO A 145 57.30 -12.80 -19.22
CA PRO A 145 56.89 -14.15 -19.59
C PRO A 145 55.40 -14.30 -19.29
N ALA A 146 54.59 -14.45 -20.34
CA ALA A 146 53.19 -14.76 -20.20
C ALA A 146 53.08 -16.07 -19.41
N PRO A 147 52.23 -16.16 -18.37
CA PRO A 147 51.99 -17.42 -17.71
C PRO A 147 51.52 -18.41 -18.77
N GLU A 148 52.33 -19.44 -19.04
CA GLU A 148 51.94 -20.52 -19.93
C GLU A 148 50.64 -21.11 -19.37
N LEU A 149 49.59 -21.10 -20.20
CA LEU A 149 48.25 -21.51 -19.79
C LEU A 149 48.33 -22.95 -19.26
N THR A 150 48.25 -23.11 -17.95
CA THR A 150 48.44 -24.42 -17.35
C THR A 150 47.17 -25.25 -17.49
N MET A 151 47.31 -26.57 -17.58
CA MET A 151 46.17 -27.47 -17.69
C MET A 151 45.18 -27.28 -16.53
N ASP A 152 45.69 -26.99 -15.33
CA ASP A 152 44.87 -26.69 -14.15
C ASP A 152 44.03 -25.40 -14.31
N GLN A 153 44.55 -24.38 -15.02
CA GLN A 153 43.80 -23.15 -15.32
C GLN A 153 42.67 -23.42 -16.32
N ILE A 154 42.89 -24.32 -17.29
CA ILE A 154 41.86 -24.72 -18.26
C ILE A 154 40.74 -25.50 -17.55
N ILE A 155 41.09 -26.42 -16.66
CA ILE A 155 40.11 -27.21 -15.88
C ILE A 155 39.26 -26.27 -15.01
N ALA A 156 39.88 -25.36 -14.25
CA ALA A 156 39.15 -24.38 -13.44
C ALA A 156 38.26 -23.46 -14.29
N PHE A 157 38.71 -23.07 -15.49
CA PHE A 157 37.91 -22.28 -16.42
C PHE A 157 36.69 -23.07 -16.94
N LEU A 158 36.86 -24.33 -17.33
CA LEU A 158 35.77 -25.17 -17.84
C LEU A 158 34.74 -25.48 -16.75
N GLU A 159 35.19 -25.77 -15.52
CA GLU A 159 34.31 -25.98 -14.37
C GLU A 159 33.50 -24.71 -14.03
N THR A 160 34.14 -23.54 -14.04
CA THR A 160 33.44 -22.26 -13.83
C THR A 160 32.54 -21.88 -14.99
N TYR A 161 32.87 -22.28 -16.22
CA TYR A 161 32.04 -22.06 -17.40
C TYR A 161 30.76 -22.89 -17.36
N GLU A 162 30.85 -24.16 -16.96
CA GLU A 162 29.68 -25.04 -16.74
C GLU A 162 28.80 -24.50 -15.60
N SER A 163 29.40 -24.09 -14.48
CA SER A 163 28.69 -23.43 -13.38
C SER A 163 28.00 -22.14 -13.83
N ARG A 164 28.64 -21.33 -14.69
CA ARG A 164 28.05 -20.10 -15.22
C ARG A 164 26.92 -20.37 -16.21
N ALA A 165 27.02 -21.44 -17.00
CA ALA A 165 25.97 -21.88 -17.91
C ALA A 165 24.72 -22.35 -17.15
N THR A 166 24.90 -23.16 -16.10
CA THR A 166 23.81 -23.61 -15.22
C THR A 166 23.19 -22.47 -14.41
N HIS A 167 24.00 -21.52 -13.93
CA HIS A 167 23.49 -20.31 -13.28
C HIS A 167 22.69 -19.43 -14.26
N SER A 168 23.19 -19.26 -15.49
CA SER A 168 22.50 -18.49 -16.54
C SER A 168 21.15 -19.11 -16.91
N THR A 169 21.06 -20.44 -17.00
CA THR A 169 19.79 -21.13 -17.29
C THR A 169 18.80 -20.98 -16.13
N ALA A 170 19.26 -21.08 -14.87
CA ALA A 170 18.44 -20.85 -13.69
C ALA A 170 17.89 -19.40 -13.64
N LEU A 171 18.74 -18.40 -13.90
CA LEU A 171 18.33 -16.98 -13.96
C LEU A 171 17.29 -16.74 -15.06
N LYS A 172 17.46 -17.35 -16.23
CA LYS A 172 16.48 -17.24 -17.32
C LYS A 172 15.12 -17.83 -16.94
N GLN A 173 15.12 -19.00 -16.30
CA GLN A 173 13.89 -19.64 -15.81
C GLN A 173 13.19 -18.78 -14.74
N GLU A 174 13.96 -18.21 -13.81
CA GLU A 174 13.41 -17.29 -12.81
C GLU A 174 12.85 -16.03 -13.45
N ASN A 175 13.51 -15.46 -14.46
CA ASN A 175 13.01 -14.30 -15.19
C ASN A 175 11.66 -14.60 -15.88
N ILE A 176 11.52 -15.78 -16.49
CA ILE A 176 10.26 -16.24 -17.09
C ILE A 176 9.18 -16.38 -16.01
N ARG A 177 9.51 -16.95 -14.85
CA ARG A 177 8.58 -17.08 -13.72
C ARG A 177 8.13 -15.71 -13.22
N LEU A 178 9.06 -14.80 -12.97
CA LEU A 178 8.77 -13.45 -12.48
C LEU A 178 7.90 -12.66 -13.46
N LYS A 179 8.15 -12.80 -14.78
CA LYS A 179 7.30 -12.18 -15.81
C LYS A 179 5.86 -12.69 -15.74
N ARG A 180 5.66 -14.01 -15.62
CA ARG A 180 4.31 -14.59 -15.47
C ARG A 180 3.61 -14.11 -14.20
N GLU A 181 4.34 -14.05 -13.09
CA GLU A 181 3.77 -13.56 -11.83
C GLU A 181 3.38 -12.07 -11.93
N LEU A 182 4.17 -11.27 -12.63
CA LEU A 182 3.88 -9.87 -12.89
C LEU A 182 2.61 -9.73 -13.74
N ASP A 183 2.46 -10.54 -14.79
CA ASP A 183 1.26 -10.57 -15.63
C ASP A 183 0.02 -11.00 -14.82
N ASP A 184 0.14 -12.04 -13.99
CA ASP A 184 -0.94 -12.52 -13.13
C ASP A 184 -1.35 -11.47 -12.08
N LEU A 185 -0.37 -10.77 -11.49
CA LEU A 185 -0.62 -9.68 -10.54
C LEU A 185 -1.28 -8.48 -11.23
N ALA A 186 -0.87 -8.15 -12.45
CA ALA A 186 -1.48 -7.08 -13.23
C ALA A 186 -2.97 -7.38 -13.52
N ARG A 187 -3.28 -8.61 -13.98
CA ARG A 187 -4.68 -9.05 -14.19
C ARG A 187 -5.51 -9.00 -12.91
N ARG A 188 -4.97 -9.47 -11.78
CA ARG A 188 -5.70 -9.40 -10.50
C ARG A 188 -5.93 -7.97 -10.03
N ASN A 189 -4.99 -7.06 -10.28
CA ASN A 189 -5.20 -5.65 -9.98
C ASN A 189 -6.33 -5.07 -10.82
N GLU A 190 -6.34 -5.33 -12.13
CA GLU A 190 -7.42 -4.90 -13.02
C GLU A 190 -8.79 -5.44 -12.57
N ASP A 191 -8.89 -6.74 -12.27
CA ASP A 191 -10.12 -7.35 -11.75
C ASP A 191 -10.59 -6.72 -10.43
N LEU A 192 -9.65 -6.41 -9.53
CA LEU A 192 -9.96 -5.78 -8.24
C LEU A 192 -10.42 -4.33 -8.43
N GLU A 193 -9.80 -3.58 -9.33
CA GLU A 193 -10.20 -2.22 -9.68
C GLU A 193 -11.61 -2.20 -10.27
N LEU A 194 -11.93 -3.11 -11.20
CA LEU A 194 -13.28 -3.27 -11.73
C LEU A 194 -14.30 -3.62 -10.64
N LYS A 195 -13.93 -4.48 -9.69
CA LYS A 195 -14.81 -4.85 -8.59
C LYS A 195 -15.05 -3.70 -7.62
N ILE A 196 -14.04 -2.87 -7.38
CA ILE A 196 -14.17 -1.65 -6.57
C ILE A 196 -15.12 -0.68 -7.27
N ALA A 197 -14.90 -0.40 -8.57
CA ALA A 197 -15.74 0.51 -9.33
C ALA A 197 -17.22 0.06 -9.32
N LYS A 198 -17.47 -1.26 -9.49
CA LYS A 198 -18.82 -1.80 -9.41
C LYS A 198 -19.45 -1.62 -8.02
N MET A 199 -18.70 -1.88 -6.95
CA MET A 199 -19.22 -1.69 -5.58
C MET A 199 -19.49 -0.23 -5.26
N GLU A 200 -18.70 0.70 -5.82
CA GLU A 200 -18.93 2.14 -5.70
C GLU A 200 -20.23 2.54 -6.41
N GLU A 201 -20.45 2.07 -7.64
CA GLU A 201 -21.70 2.28 -8.38
C GLU A 201 -22.92 1.70 -7.62
N ASP A 202 -22.82 0.46 -7.12
CA ASP A 202 -23.87 -0.16 -6.31
C ASP A 202 -24.15 0.66 -5.02
N SER A 203 -23.11 1.23 -4.40
CA SER A 203 -23.27 2.09 -3.22
C SER A 203 -23.97 3.41 -3.54
N ASP A 204 -23.63 4.02 -4.67
CA ASP A 204 -24.23 5.29 -5.12
C ASP A 204 -25.72 5.10 -5.40
N THR A 205 -26.10 4.01 -6.10
CA THR A 205 -27.52 3.70 -6.35
C THR A 205 -28.31 3.50 -5.06
N ILE A 206 -27.75 2.79 -4.08
CA ILE A 206 -28.38 2.61 -2.76
C ILE A 206 -28.52 3.96 -2.03
N GLN A 207 -27.54 4.86 -2.17
CA GLN A 207 -27.59 6.18 -1.56
C GLN A 207 -28.70 7.03 -2.18
N GLU A 208 -28.85 7.03 -3.51
CA GLU A 208 -29.94 7.72 -4.22
C GLU A 208 -31.33 7.20 -3.80
N ASP A 209 -31.48 5.88 -3.69
CA ASP A 209 -32.71 5.24 -3.21
C ASP A 209 -32.99 5.61 -1.75
N TYR A 210 -31.97 5.62 -0.89
CA TYR A 210 -32.08 6.04 0.50
C TYR A 210 -32.53 7.50 0.61
N GLU A 211 -31.94 8.41 -0.17
CA GLU A 211 -32.37 9.81 -0.20
C GLU A 211 -33.81 9.96 -0.66
N THR A 212 -34.21 9.20 -1.68
CA THR A 212 -35.58 9.19 -2.20
C THR A 212 -36.56 8.70 -1.14
N LEU A 213 -36.24 7.60 -0.46
CA LEU A 213 -37.03 7.06 0.64
C LEU A 213 -37.14 8.07 1.79
N MET A 214 -36.04 8.73 2.16
CA MET A 214 -36.04 9.77 3.19
C MET A 214 -36.91 10.97 2.82
N LYS A 215 -36.89 11.41 1.55
CA LYS A 215 -37.78 12.48 1.06
C LYS A 215 -39.24 12.07 1.15
N ILE A 216 -39.59 10.85 0.78
CA ILE A 216 -40.96 10.31 0.89
C ILE A 216 -41.38 10.21 2.36
N MET A 217 -40.53 9.66 3.22
CA MET A 217 -40.82 9.49 4.65
C MET A 217 -41.03 10.86 5.34
N ASN A 218 -40.19 11.84 5.04
CA ASN A 218 -40.34 13.20 5.57
C ASN A 218 -41.61 13.87 5.05
N ARG A 219 -41.99 13.63 3.79
CA ARG A 219 -43.27 14.11 3.22
C ARG A 219 -44.47 13.45 3.89
N ALA A 220 -44.44 12.14 4.13
CA ALA A 220 -45.50 11.41 4.82
C ALA A 220 -45.63 11.85 6.29
N ARG A 221 -44.51 12.08 6.97
CA ARG A 221 -44.49 12.65 8.33
C ARG A 221 -45.12 14.04 8.36
N LYS A 222 -44.80 14.88 7.37
CA LYS A 222 -45.39 16.22 7.25
C LYS A 222 -46.91 16.15 7.02
N LEU A 223 -47.37 15.24 6.16
CA LEU A 223 -48.80 15.09 5.86
C LEU A 223 -49.61 14.54 7.03
N THR A 224 -49.04 13.61 7.80
CA THR A 224 -49.66 13.07 9.04
C THR A 224 -49.72 14.10 10.17
N LEU A 225 -48.69 14.95 10.32
CA LEU A 225 -48.72 16.06 11.28
C LEU A 225 -49.81 17.09 10.96
N PHE A 226 -50.02 17.41 9.67
CA PHE A 226 -51.11 18.31 9.26
C PHE A 226 -52.50 17.70 9.48
N ASP A 227 -52.66 16.37 9.31
CA ASP A 227 -53.91 15.66 9.61
C ASP A 227 -54.27 15.69 11.12
N GLU A 228 -53.28 15.83 12.02
CA GLU A 228 -53.52 16.00 13.46
C GLU A 228 -53.95 17.44 13.83
N GLU A 229 -53.40 18.47 13.18
CA GLU A 229 -53.81 19.86 13.40
C GLU A 229 -55.28 20.10 12.99
N ASP A 230 -55.71 19.56 11.85
CA ASP A 230 -57.11 19.67 11.38
C ASP A 230 -58.12 18.85 12.21
N ARG A 231 -57.63 17.88 13.01
CA ARG A 231 -58.44 17.06 13.92
C ARG A 231 -58.64 17.65 15.31
N THR A 232 -58.13 18.86 15.58
CA THR A 232 -58.51 19.63 16.78
C THR A 232 -59.96 20.06 16.68
N SER A 233 -60.88 19.14 17.00
CA SER A 233 -62.31 19.39 16.95
C SER A 233 -62.64 20.61 17.81
N PRO A 234 -63.28 21.65 17.25
CA PRO A 234 -63.53 22.87 17.99
C PRO A 234 -64.35 22.59 19.24
N LYS A 235 -63.81 22.95 20.40
CA LYS A 235 -64.42 22.67 21.70
C LYS A 235 -65.55 23.67 21.92
N PHE A 236 -66.79 23.22 21.83
CA PHE A 236 -67.96 24.06 22.11
C PHE A 236 -68.39 23.88 23.57
N LYS A 237 -68.75 24.98 24.24
CA LYS A 237 -69.41 24.93 25.54
C LYS A 237 -70.81 25.52 25.42
N MET A 238 -71.75 24.96 26.16
CA MET A 238 -73.12 25.45 26.20
C MET A 238 -73.23 26.57 27.23
N ASP A 239 -73.72 27.74 26.84
CA ASP A 239 -74.01 28.83 27.75
C ASP A 239 -75.32 28.59 28.52
N ARG A 240 -75.57 29.33 29.60
CA ARG A 240 -76.75 29.20 30.49
C ARG A 240 -78.09 29.39 29.78
N ASN A 241 -78.08 29.97 28.58
CA ASN A 241 -79.24 30.16 27.72
C ASN A 241 -79.44 29.02 26.70
N GLY A 242 -78.61 27.97 26.72
CA GLY A 242 -78.73 26.79 25.86
C GLY A 242 -78.10 26.92 24.46
N ASN A 243 -77.45 28.05 24.15
CA ASN A 243 -76.69 28.22 22.91
C ASN A 243 -75.26 27.66 23.04
N LEU A 244 -74.75 27.03 21.98
CA LEU A 244 -73.39 26.51 21.89
C LEU A 244 -72.45 27.58 21.35
N GLU A 245 -71.50 28.04 22.17
CA GLU A 245 -70.43 28.95 21.74
C GLU A 245 -69.11 28.20 21.60
N LYS A 246 -68.34 28.57 20.57
CA LYS A 246 -66.99 28.03 20.34
C LYS A 246 -66.07 28.58 21.43
N VAL A 247 -65.45 27.71 22.23
CA VAL A 247 -64.43 28.13 23.19
C VAL A 247 -63.19 28.45 22.38
N ALA A 248 -62.84 29.74 22.29
CA ALA A 248 -61.51 30.13 21.84
C ALA A 248 -60.50 29.64 22.89
N GLU A 249 -59.45 28.97 22.43
CA GLU A 249 -58.28 28.66 23.24
C GLU A 249 -57.49 29.94 23.56
#